data_AF-A0A0H5CUQ6-F1
#
_entry.id   AF-A0A0H5CUQ6-F1
#
_cell.length_a   1.000
_cell.length_b   1.000
_cell.length_c   1.000
_cell.angle_alpha   90.00
_cell.angle_beta   90.00
_cell.angle_gamma   90.00
#
_symmetry.space_group_name_H-M   'P 1'
#
loop_
_entity.id
_entity.type
_entity.pdbx_description
1 polymer ?
#
loop_
_entity_poly.entity_id
_entity_poly.type
_entity_poly.pdbx_seq_one_letter_code
_entity_poly.pdbx_strand_id
1 'polypeptide(L)'
;MSVPATNDGGVRELVTKIARRAVAAAPAGGDPVAGVAALLAVDPRNADHVQAVATVIVCDALADPFRETTANRWRPLLPPWVRPPVVGATVQRLLAAGVLVPTGRYVRCTDRTGRNRGKPQPVYSLDVASGDPPLPLARLDDLGPITPSRS
;
A
#
# COMPACT_ATOMS: atom_id res chain seq x y z
N MET A 1 -36.72 14.86 -7.48
CA MET A 1 -35.38 14.61 -8.04
C MET A 1 -34.58 13.87 -6.98
N SER A 2 -34.37 12.57 -7.16
CA SER A 2 -33.62 11.73 -6.21
C SER A 2 -32.12 11.91 -6.44
N VAL A 3 -31.41 12.21 -5.35
CA VAL A 3 -29.94 12.22 -5.31
C VAL A 3 -29.45 10.76 -5.45
N PRO A 4 -28.49 10.45 -6.35
CA PRO A 4 -27.97 9.09 -6.45
C PRO A 4 -27.13 8.77 -5.22
N ALA A 5 -27.56 7.79 -4.43
CA ALA A 5 -26.79 7.22 -3.33
C ALA A 5 -25.50 6.61 -3.90
N THR A 6 -24.41 7.34 -3.78
CA THR A 6 -23.11 6.97 -4.37
C THR A 6 -22.27 6.27 -3.30
N ASN A 7 -22.01 4.99 -3.52
CA ASN A 7 -20.71 4.33 -3.30
C ASN A 7 -20.17 3.94 -1.91
N ASP A 8 -20.90 4.01 -0.81
CA ASP A 8 -20.35 3.47 0.47
C ASP A 8 -20.06 1.95 0.43
N GLY A 9 -20.92 1.19 -0.25
CA GLY A 9 -20.73 -0.25 -0.44
C GLY A 9 -19.55 -0.59 -1.37
N GLY A 10 -19.39 0.16 -2.46
CA GLY A 10 -18.34 -0.09 -3.45
C GLY A 10 -16.94 0.26 -2.93
N VAL A 11 -16.81 1.32 -2.14
CA VAL A 11 -15.52 1.66 -1.50
C VAL A 11 -15.13 0.60 -0.47
N ARG A 12 -16.08 0.13 0.34
CA ARG A 12 -15.83 -0.92 1.34
C ARG A 12 -15.40 -2.24 0.70
N GLU A 13 -16.04 -2.63 -0.40
CA GLU A 13 -15.68 -3.83 -1.17
C GLU A 13 -14.28 -3.71 -1.78
N LEU A 14 -13.99 -2.55 -2.38
CA LEU A 14 -12.66 -2.26 -2.94
C LEU A 14 -11.57 -2.33 -1.87
N VAL A 15 -11.78 -1.69 -0.72
CA VAL A 15 -10.86 -1.72 0.43
C VAL A 15 -10.64 -3.15 0.90
N THR A 16 -11.72 -3.95 0.99
CA THR A 16 -11.61 -5.36 1.38
C THR A 16 -10.77 -6.16 0.38
N LYS A 17 -10.95 -5.92 -0.92
CA LYS A 17 -10.17 -6.56 -1.99
C LYS A 17 -8.69 -6.15 -1.94
N ILE A 18 -8.41 -4.87 -1.71
CA ILE A 18 -7.05 -4.34 -1.53
C ILE A 18 -6.39 -4.96 -0.29
N ALA A 19 -7.07 -4.99 0.85
CA ALA A 19 -6.55 -5.56 2.08
C ALA A 19 -6.19 -7.04 1.90
N ARG A 20 -7.07 -7.84 1.25
CA ARG A 20 -6.78 -9.25 0.94
C ARG A 20 -5.56 -9.42 0.04
N ARG A 21 -5.40 -8.58 -0.99
CA ARG A 21 -4.24 -8.61 -1.90
C ARG A 21 -2.94 -8.24 -1.18
N ALA A 22 -2.98 -7.20 -0.37
CA ALA A 22 -1.86 -6.81 0.48
C ALA A 22 -1.46 -7.99 1.38
N VAL A 23 -2.41 -8.65 2.04
CA VAL A 23 -2.12 -9.83 2.87
C VAL A 23 -1.41 -10.96 2.11
N ALA A 24 -1.82 -11.20 0.86
CA ALA A 24 -1.28 -12.27 0.02
C ALA A 24 0.07 -11.96 -0.65
N ALA A 25 0.52 -10.71 -0.67
CA ALA A 25 1.77 -10.33 -1.33
C ALA A 25 3.00 -10.90 -0.59
N ALA A 26 3.89 -11.56 -1.34
CA ALA A 26 5.17 -12.03 -0.84
C ALA A 26 6.02 -10.83 -0.35
N PRO A 27 6.76 -10.96 0.78
CA PRO A 27 7.71 -9.94 1.18
C PRO A 27 8.71 -9.67 0.06
N ALA A 28 9.00 -8.40 -0.22
CA ALA A 28 10.09 -8.04 -1.10
C ALA A 28 11.41 -8.60 -0.51
N GLY A 29 12.07 -9.51 -1.23
CA GLY A 29 13.34 -10.09 -0.80
C GLY A 29 14.45 -9.03 -0.77
N GLY A 30 15.27 -9.03 0.28
CA GLY A 30 16.51 -8.25 0.36
C GLY A 30 16.61 -7.25 1.51
N ASP A 31 15.50 -6.91 2.17
CA ASP A 31 15.50 -6.01 3.35
C ASP A 31 14.86 -6.71 4.56
N PRO A 32 15.63 -7.00 5.64
CA PRO A 32 15.09 -7.62 6.85
C PRO A 32 14.00 -6.78 7.54
N VAL A 33 14.03 -5.45 7.40
CA VAL A 33 12.98 -4.56 7.92
C VAL A 33 11.70 -4.71 7.10
N ALA A 34 11.80 -4.84 5.77
CA ALA A 34 10.67 -5.16 4.91
C ALA A 34 10.12 -6.57 5.19
N GLY A 35 10.97 -7.53 5.52
CA GLY A 35 10.57 -8.88 5.95
C GLY A 35 9.77 -8.87 7.26
N VAL A 36 10.24 -8.16 8.29
CA VAL A 36 9.51 -8.00 9.56
C VAL A 36 8.20 -7.22 9.37
N ALA A 37 8.21 -6.18 8.53
CA ALA A 37 7.01 -5.44 8.14
C ALA A 37 5.98 -6.35 7.46
N ALA A 38 6.40 -7.21 6.54
CA ALA A 38 5.51 -8.17 5.91
C ALA A 38 4.91 -9.15 6.93
N LEU A 39 5.71 -9.62 7.90
CA LEU A 39 5.24 -10.50 8.99
C LEU A 39 4.16 -9.82 9.85
N LEU A 40 4.33 -8.54 10.18
CA LEU A 40 3.32 -7.79 10.94
C LEU A 40 2.00 -7.63 10.18
N ALA A 41 2.05 -7.53 8.85
CA ALA A 41 0.87 -7.37 8.01
C ALA A 41 0.18 -8.71 7.65
N VAL A 42 0.84 -9.87 7.80
CA VAL A 42 0.19 -11.19 7.66
C VAL A 42 -0.32 -11.76 8.97
N ASP A 43 0.16 -11.28 10.12
CA ASP A 43 -0.31 -11.76 11.42
C ASP A 43 -1.83 -11.52 11.53
N PRO A 44 -2.66 -12.57 11.67
CA PRO A 44 -4.11 -12.43 11.78
C PRO A 44 -4.55 -11.51 12.93
N ARG A 45 -3.73 -11.40 13.99
CA ARG A 45 -4.00 -10.52 15.13
C ARG A 45 -3.94 -9.03 14.76
N ASN A 46 -3.31 -8.71 13.63
CA ASN A 46 -3.22 -7.34 13.13
C ASN A 46 -4.21 -7.04 12.00
N ALA A 47 -5.10 -7.98 11.64
CA ALA A 47 -6.02 -7.82 10.51
C ALA A 47 -6.84 -6.52 10.59
N ASP A 48 -7.41 -6.21 11.76
CA ASP A 48 -8.19 -4.98 11.97
C ASP A 48 -7.34 -3.71 11.84
N HIS A 49 -6.09 -3.75 12.35
CA HIS A 49 -5.15 -2.64 12.21
C HIS A 49 -4.77 -2.40 10.74
N VAL A 50 -4.45 -3.47 10.01
CA VAL A 50 -4.11 -3.42 8.58
C VAL A 50 -5.30 -2.90 7.78
N GLN A 51 -6.51 -3.40 8.05
CA GLN A 51 -7.72 -2.95 7.38
C GLN A 51 -7.98 -1.47 7.63
N ALA A 52 -7.87 -0.99 8.88
CA ALA A 52 -8.07 0.43 9.19
C ALA A 52 -7.03 1.31 8.49
N VAL A 53 -5.75 0.95 8.51
CA VAL A 53 -4.70 1.71 7.83
C VAL A 53 -4.96 1.75 6.32
N ALA A 54 -5.23 0.61 5.69
CA ALA A 54 -5.51 0.54 4.26
C ALA A 54 -6.76 1.36 3.88
N THR A 55 -7.82 1.28 4.70
CA THR A 55 -9.05 2.08 4.50
C THR A 55 -8.73 3.56 4.48
N VAL A 56 -8.03 4.06 5.50
CA VAL A 56 -7.72 5.49 5.63
C VAL A 56 -6.87 5.98 4.46
N ILE A 57 -5.84 5.22 4.07
CA ILE A 57 -4.95 5.59 2.95
C ILE A 57 -5.72 5.63 1.63
N VAL A 58 -6.51 4.59 1.34
CA VAL A 58 -7.27 4.49 0.09
C VAL A 58 -8.33 5.58 0.02
N CYS A 59 -9.08 5.81 1.10
CA CYS A 59 -10.09 6.86 1.13
C CYS A 59 -9.47 8.26 1.00
N ASP A 60 -8.34 8.55 1.65
CA ASP A 60 -7.64 9.83 1.48
C ASP A 60 -7.18 10.06 0.04
N ALA A 61 -6.61 9.02 -0.59
CA ALA A 61 -6.20 9.10 -2.00
C ALA A 61 -7.40 9.27 -2.93
N LEU A 62 -8.50 8.54 -2.73
CA LEU A 62 -9.72 8.67 -3.55
C LEU A 62 -10.39 10.04 -3.43
N ALA A 63 -10.21 10.73 -2.31
CA ALA A 63 -10.69 12.10 -2.12
C ALA A 63 -9.83 13.16 -2.83
N ASP A 64 -8.65 12.79 -3.32
CA ASP A 64 -7.74 13.68 -4.06
C ASP A 64 -8.02 13.64 -5.58
N PRO A 65 -8.11 14.79 -6.27
CA PRO A 65 -8.33 14.82 -7.72
C PRO A 65 -7.26 14.08 -8.55
N PHE A 66 -6.03 14.01 -8.06
CA PHE A 66 -4.92 13.30 -8.71
C PHE A 66 -4.76 11.86 -8.20
N ARG A 67 -5.65 11.43 -7.30
CA ARG A 67 -5.57 10.15 -6.58
C ARG A 67 -4.30 10.00 -5.75
N GLU A 68 -3.81 11.09 -5.19
CA GLU A 68 -2.54 11.10 -4.48
C GLU A 68 -2.71 11.19 -2.97
N THR A 69 -1.76 10.61 -2.26
CA THR A 69 -1.75 10.59 -0.80
C THR A 69 -0.33 10.73 -0.24
N THR A 70 -0.25 11.20 1.00
CA THR A 70 1.00 11.37 1.74
C THR A 70 0.81 11.05 3.21
N ALA A 71 1.90 10.69 3.89
CA ALA A 71 1.87 10.43 5.33
C ALA A 71 1.36 11.61 6.18
N ASN A 72 1.50 12.86 5.71
CA ASN A 72 0.93 14.02 6.39
C ASN A 72 -0.61 14.02 6.36
N ARG A 73 -1.22 13.46 5.31
CA ARG A 73 -2.67 13.47 5.09
C ARG A 73 -3.37 12.34 5.86
N TRP A 74 -2.88 11.11 5.73
CA TRP A 74 -3.58 9.96 6.33
C TRP A 74 -3.23 9.71 7.80
N ARG A 75 -2.05 10.12 8.31
CA ARG A 75 -1.68 9.86 9.72
C ARG A 75 -2.66 10.47 10.74
N PRO A 76 -3.10 11.75 10.60
CA PRO A 76 -4.07 12.33 11.52
C PRO A 76 -5.45 11.66 11.47
N LEU A 77 -5.75 10.93 10.40
CA LEU A 77 -7.03 10.25 10.19
C LEU A 77 -7.03 8.81 10.72
N LEU A 78 -5.88 8.29 11.17
CA LEU A 78 -5.79 6.95 11.72
C LEU A 78 -6.52 6.86 13.08
N PRO A 79 -7.34 5.83 13.30
CA PRO A 79 -7.94 5.60 14.60
C PRO A 79 -6.88 5.43 15.70
N PRO A 80 -7.12 5.94 16.93
CA PRO A 80 -6.11 5.94 17.99
C PRO A 80 -5.73 4.54 18.48
N TRP A 81 -6.55 3.52 18.19
CA TRP A 81 -6.27 2.12 18.53
C TRP A 81 -5.32 1.44 17.53
N VAL A 82 -4.97 2.09 16.40
CA VAL A 82 -4.03 1.54 15.42
C VAL A 82 -2.60 1.56 15.99
N ARG A 83 -1.95 0.39 15.97
CA ARG A 83 -0.57 0.24 16.44
C ARG A 83 0.41 0.88 15.44
N PRO A 84 1.29 1.81 15.87
CA PRO A 84 2.23 2.48 14.97
C PRO A 84 3.12 1.57 14.10
N PRO A 85 3.64 0.42 14.59
CA PRO A 85 4.43 -0.49 13.77
C PRO A 85 3.67 -1.07 12.56
N VAL A 86 2.35 -1.27 12.67
CA VAL A 86 1.51 -1.83 11.60
C VAL A 86 1.33 -0.84 10.44
N VAL A 87 1.46 0.46 10.71
CA VAL A 87 1.28 1.51 9.71
C VAL A 87 2.32 1.41 8.61
N GLY A 88 3.61 1.41 8.98
CA GLY A 88 4.70 1.29 8.02
C GLY A 88 4.66 -0.03 7.26
N ALA A 89 4.34 -1.12 7.96
CA ALA A 89 4.14 -2.44 7.38
C ALA A 89 3.05 -2.46 6.32
N THR A 90 1.90 -1.85 6.60
CA THR A 90 0.78 -1.78 5.67
C THR A 90 1.12 -0.94 4.44
N VAL A 91 1.82 0.19 4.60
CA VAL A 91 2.26 1.02 3.47
C VAL A 91 3.20 0.22 2.55
N GLN A 92 4.19 -0.48 3.10
CA GLN A 92 5.11 -1.31 2.32
C GLN A 92 4.38 -2.42 1.55
N ARG A 93 3.35 -3.01 2.18
CA ARG A 93 2.49 -4.00 1.56
C ARG A 93 1.65 -3.45 0.41
N LEU A 94 1.10 -2.25 0.56
CA LEU A 94 0.37 -1.58 -0.52
C LEU A 94 1.28 -1.23 -1.70
N LEU A 95 2.53 -0.84 -1.42
CA LEU A 95 3.56 -0.63 -2.45
C LEU A 95 3.91 -1.94 -3.17
N ALA A 96 4.19 -3.01 -2.41
CA ALA A 96 4.51 -4.32 -2.96
C ALA A 96 3.36 -4.93 -3.79
N ALA A 97 2.12 -4.63 -3.42
CA ALA A 97 0.92 -5.04 -4.15
C ALA A 97 0.58 -4.15 -5.35
N GLY A 98 1.38 -3.09 -5.63
CA GLY A 98 1.13 -2.14 -6.71
C GLY A 98 -0.08 -1.21 -6.48
N VAL A 99 -0.66 -1.21 -5.29
CA VAL A 99 -1.82 -0.37 -4.94
C VAL A 99 -1.40 1.07 -4.71
N LEU A 100 -0.26 1.26 -4.05
CA LEU A 100 0.42 2.56 -4.02
C LEU A 100 1.58 2.52 -4.99
N VAL A 101 1.74 3.59 -5.75
CA VAL A 101 2.86 3.77 -6.67
C VAL A 101 3.61 5.04 -6.27
N PRO A 102 4.94 4.98 -6.04
CA PRO A 102 5.73 6.18 -5.80
C PRO A 102 5.69 7.12 -7.02
N THR A 103 5.36 8.39 -6.80
CA THR A 103 5.31 9.39 -7.88
C THR A 103 6.68 10.00 -8.21
N GLY A 104 7.71 9.69 -7.42
CA GLY A 104 9.02 10.36 -7.44
C GLY A 104 9.02 11.75 -6.79
N ARG A 105 7.85 12.29 -6.42
CA ARG A 105 7.74 13.58 -5.73
C ARG A 105 7.78 13.41 -4.21
N TYR A 106 8.25 14.45 -3.53
CA TYR A 106 8.37 14.50 -2.09
C TYR A 106 7.76 15.78 -1.52
N VAL A 107 7.11 15.66 -0.36
CA VAL A 107 6.65 16.78 0.46
C VAL A 107 7.43 16.82 1.77
N ARG A 108 7.46 17.97 2.45
CA ARG A 108 8.06 18.04 3.78
C ARG A 108 7.09 17.54 4.83
N CYS A 109 7.60 16.75 5.77
CA CYS A 109 6.82 16.30 6.92
C CYS A 109 6.37 17.49 7.77
N THR A 110 5.06 17.58 8.01
CA THR A 110 4.42 18.66 8.79
C THR A 110 4.27 18.31 10.26
N ASP A 111 4.71 17.12 10.68
CA ASP A 111 4.72 16.69 12.06
C ASP A 111 5.46 17.71 12.94
N ARG A 112 4.74 18.26 13.91
CA ARG A 112 5.24 19.28 14.84
C ARG A 112 5.80 18.68 16.13
N THR A 113 5.47 17.43 16.42
CA THR A 113 5.79 16.77 17.70
C THR A 113 6.88 15.71 17.55
N GLY A 114 7.07 15.16 16.35
CA GLY A 114 8.07 14.14 16.07
C GLY A 114 9.44 14.65 15.59
N ARG A 115 10.46 13.80 15.73
CA ARG A 115 11.82 13.98 15.17
C ARG A 115 11.87 13.94 13.63
N ASN A 116 10.71 13.92 12.97
CA ASN A 116 10.60 13.83 11.51
C ASN A 116 10.24 15.16 10.86
N ARG A 117 10.04 16.23 11.63
CA ARG A 117 9.74 17.56 11.12
C ARG A 117 10.68 17.96 9.97
N GLY A 118 10.11 18.38 8.84
CA GLY A 118 10.87 18.87 7.70
C GLY A 118 11.59 17.79 6.86
N LYS A 119 11.61 16.52 7.29
CA LYS A 119 12.17 15.42 6.49
C LYS A 119 11.34 15.20 5.23
N PRO A 120 11.97 14.79 4.11
CA PRO A 120 11.24 14.45 2.89
C PRO A 120 10.34 13.24 3.13
N GLN A 121 9.10 13.32 2.65
CA GLN A 121 8.14 12.25 2.65
C GLN A 121 7.64 12.01 1.23
N PRO A 122 7.59 10.76 0.77
CA PRO A 122 7.14 10.43 -0.57
C PRO A 122 5.66 10.78 -0.77
N VAL A 123 5.33 11.18 -1.99
CA VAL A 123 3.96 11.26 -2.50
C VAL A 123 3.67 9.98 -3.28
N TYR A 124 2.56 9.33 -2.95
CA TYR A 124 2.10 8.13 -3.62
C TYR A 124 0.85 8.42 -4.44
N SER A 125 0.75 7.84 -5.62
CA SER A 125 -0.51 7.74 -6.35
C SER A 125 -1.18 6.41 -6.05
N LEU A 126 -2.51 6.42 -6.00
CA LEU A 126 -3.33 5.22 -5.87
C LEU A 126 -3.57 4.64 -7.26
N ASP A 127 -3.04 3.44 -7.49
CA ASP A 127 -3.32 2.66 -8.69
C ASP A 127 -4.28 1.51 -8.35
N VAL A 128 -5.51 1.64 -8.85
CA VAL A 128 -6.59 0.65 -8.64
C VAL A 128 -6.89 -0.10 -9.94
N ALA A 129 -6.12 0.13 -11.01
CA ALA A 129 -6.32 -0.59 -12.25
C ALA A 129 -6.07 -2.09 -12.03
N SER A 130 -7.15 -2.88 -12.11
CA SER A 130 -7.23 -4.24 -12.65
C SER A 130 -5.97 -5.10 -12.49
N GLY A 131 -5.90 -6.00 -11.51
CA GLY A 131 -6.14 -7.39 -11.91
C GLY A 131 -4.88 -8.26 -11.92
N ASP A 132 -3.70 -7.72 -12.24
CA ASP A 132 -2.42 -8.44 -12.17
C ASP A 132 -1.32 -7.52 -11.64
N PRO A 133 -0.39 -8.02 -10.79
CA PRO A 133 0.86 -7.29 -10.60
C PRO A 133 1.59 -7.24 -11.95
N PRO A 134 2.23 -6.12 -12.33
CA PRO A 134 3.27 -6.21 -13.34
C PRO A 134 4.31 -7.19 -12.80
N LEU A 135 4.47 -8.34 -13.48
CA LEU A 135 5.67 -9.15 -13.32
C LEU A 135 6.85 -8.18 -13.42
N PRO A 136 7.82 -8.22 -12.50
CA PRO A 136 9.02 -7.42 -12.68
C PRO A 136 9.59 -7.77 -14.05
N LEU A 137 9.57 -6.81 -14.97
CA LEU A 137 10.11 -6.89 -16.34
C LEU A 137 11.63 -7.16 -16.36
N ALA A 138 12.21 -7.62 -15.25
CA ALA A 138 13.63 -7.85 -15.05
C ALA A 138 14.02 -9.35 -15.08
N ARG A 139 13.14 -10.26 -15.52
CA ARG A 139 13.47 -11.71 -15.57
C ARG A 139 13.04 -12.48 -16.81
N LEU A 140 12.78 -11.80 -17.94
CA LEU A 140 12.58 -12.53 -19.21
C LEU A 140 13.88 -12.76 -20.00
N ASP A 141 14.94 -12.00 -19.71
CA ASP A 141 16.23 -12.14 -20.41
C ASP A 141 17.16 -13.21 -19.79
N ASP A 142 16.81 -13.74 -18.61
CA ASP A 142 17.62 -14.75 -17.89
C ASP A 142 17.24 -16.20 -18.22
N LEU A 143 16.22 -16.43 -19.06
CA LEU A 143 15.89 -17.76 -19.57
C LEU A 143 16.42 -17.88 -20.99
N GLY A 144 17.73 -18.12 -21.10
CA GLY A 144 18.33 -18.62 -22.33
C GLY A 144 17.59 -19.88 -22.83
N PRO A 145 17.66 -20.19 -24.13
CA PRO A 145 16.89 -21.27 -24.73
C PRO A 145 17.21 -22.61 -24.03
N ILE A 146 16.20 -23.16 -23.34
CA ILE A 146 16.26 -24.50 -22.76
C ILE A 146 16.33 -25.48 -23.93
N THR A 147 17.53 -25.99 -24.19
CA THR A 147 17.74 -27.12 -25.10
C THR A 147 17.37 -28.40 -24.35
N PRO A 148 16.46 -29.25 -24.86
CA PRO A 148 16.19 -30.53 -24.23
C PRO A 148 17.38 -31.47 -24.43
N SER A 149 18.04 -31.80 -23.31
CA SER A 149 18.99 -32.90 -23.19
C SER A 149 18.30 -34.21 -23.53
N ARG A 150 18.71 -34.86 -24.64
CA ARG A 150 18.40 -36.27 -24.90
C ARG A 150 19.36 -37.14 -24.10
N SER A 151 18.81 -38.00 -23.24
CA SER A 151 19.44 -39.20 -22.71
C SER A 151 18.64 -40.39 -23.19
#